data_AF-A0A672MH13-F1
#
_entry.id   AF-A0A672MH13-F1
#
_cell.length_a   1.000
_cell.length_b   1.000
_cell.length_c   1.000
_cell.angle_alpha   90.00
_cell.angle_beta   90.00
_cell.angle_gamma   90.00
#
_symmetry.space_group_name_H-M   'P 1'
#
loop_
_entity.id
_entity.type
_entity.pdbx_description
1 polymer ?
#
loop_
_entity_poly.entity_id
_entity_poly.type
_entity_poly.pdbx_seq_one_letter_code
_entity_poly.pdbx_strand_id
1 'polypeptide(L)' 'IDSIWRYYFGDGCEATRATWKHLEAAGFSDLQLRHIQAPLFFMIKPHIVGYAVK' A
#
# COMPACT_ATOMS: atom_id res chain seq x y z
N ILE A 1 3.95 3.66 -14.91
CA ILE A 1 3.01 2.72 -14.25
C ILE A 1 1.84 3.46 -13.59
N ASP A 2 2.08 4.54 -12.83
CA ASP A 2 1.06 5.46 -12.27
C ASP A 2 -0.05 5.89 -13.27
N SER A 3 0.36 6.15 -14.51
CA SER A 3 -0.54 6.66 -15.57
C SER A 3 -1.58 5.65 -16.07
N ILE A 4 -1.34 4.35 -15.97
CA ILE A 4 -2.23 3.34 -16.58
C ILE A 4 -3.48 3.15 -15.71
N TRP A 5 -3.34 3.01 -14.39
CA TRP A 5 -4.48 2.82 -13.49
C TRP A 5 -5.43 4.02 -13.50
N ARG A 6 -4.87 5.24 -13.44
CA ARG A 6 -5.62 6.49 -13.57
C ARG A 6 -6.39 6.59 -14.88
N TYR A 7 -5.78 6.17 -15.99
CA TYR A 7 -6.38 6.30 -17.32
C TYR A 7 -7.49 5.28 -17.58
N TYR A 8 -7.32 4.03 -17.12
CA TYR A 8 -8.27 2.95 -17.42
C TYR A 8 -9.49 2.91 -16.51
N PHE A 9 -9.39 3.40 -15.28
CA PHE A 9 -10.47 3.25 -14.30
C PHE A 9 -11.00 4.57 -13.74
N GLY A 10 -10.36 5.71 -14.02
CA GLY A 10 -10.87 7.04 -13.67
C GLY A 10 -10.90 7.37 -12.16
N ASP A 11 -10.82 6.38 -11.28
CA ASP A 11 -10.96 6.56 -9.83
C ASP A 11 -9.69 7.07 -9.14
N GLY A 12 -8.55 7.12 -9.85
CA GLY A 12 -7.26 7.50 -9.26
C GLY A 12 -6.79 6.59 -8.11
N CYS A 13 -7.50 5.48 -7.87
CA CYS A 13 -7.21 4.47 -6.88
C CYS A 13 -6.30 3.40 -7.50
N GLU A 14 -5.19 3.11 -6.85
CA GLU A 14 -4.21 2.14 -7.30
C GLU A 14 -4.02 1.10 -6.19
N ALA A 15 -4.25 -0.19 -6.50
CA ALA A 15 -4.08 -1.28 -5.55
C ALA A 15 -2.60 -1.46 -5.10
N THR A 16 -1.65 -1.02 -5.93
CA THR A 16 -0.21 -1.04 -5.66
C THR A 16 0.33 0.28 -5.10
N ARG A 17 -0.53 1.23 -4.73
CA ARG A 17 -0.10 2.52 -4.18
C ARG A 17 0.74 2.31 -2.92
N ALA A 18 1.88 3.00 -2.84
CA ALA A 18 2.78 2.93 -1.69
C ALA A 18 2.26 3.68 -0.45
N THR A 19 1.16 3.21 0.13
CA THR A 19 0.49 3.82 1.29
C THR A 19 1.36 3.86 2.54
N TRP A 20 2.32 2.96 2.67
CA TRP A 20 3.24 2.88 3.81
C TRP A 20 4.08 4.16 4.00
N LYS A 21 4.47 4.85 2.91
CA LYS A 21 5.23 6.10 2.99
C LYS A 21 4.45 7.21 3.69
N HIS A 22 3.14 7.24 3.51
CA HIS A 22 2.28 8.20 4.21
C HIS A 22 2.14 7.86 5.69
N LEU A 23 2.16 6.58 6.05
CA LEU A 23 2.15 6.14 7.45
C LEU A 23 3.46 6.51 8.15
N GLU A 24 4.61 6.37 7.48
CA GLU A 24 5.91 6.80 8.01
C GLU A 24 5.98 8.32 8.25
N ALA A 25 5.39 9.11 7.35
CA ALA A 25 5.35 10.57 7.49
C ALA A 25 4.31 11.07 8.53
N ALA A 26 3.41 10.21 9.01
CA ALA A 26 2.32 10.62 9.90
C ALA A 26 2.72 10.78 11.37
N GLY A 27 3.96 10.44 11.75
CA GLY A 27 4.51 10.69 13.09
C GLY A 27 3.91 9.82 14.19
N PHE A 28 3.60 8.55 13.91
CA PHE A 28 3.17 7.58 14.91
C PHE A 28 4.27 7.31 15.95
N SER A 29 3.87 7.01 17.19
CA SER A 29 4.80 6.70 18.29
C SER A 29 5.45 5.33 18.14
N ASP A 30 4.74 4.36 17.58
CA ASP A 30 5.28 3.06 17.14
C ASP A 30 4.64 2.69 15.80
N LEU A 31 5.46 2.35 14.80
CA LEU A 31 5.02 1.95 13.47
C LEU A 31 5.78 0.70 13.03
N GLN A 32 5.07 -0.42 12.94
CA GLN A 32 5.62 -1.70 12.54
C GLN A 32 4.90 -2.19 11.29
N LEU A 33 5.60 -2.16 10.16
CA LEU A 33 5.09 -2.58 8.86
C LEU A 33 5.90 -3.77 8.34
N ARG A 34 5.22 -4.83 7.93
CA ARG A 34 5.82 -6.02 7.32
C ARG A 34 5.28 -6.22 5.92
N HIS A 35 6.19 -6.27 4.96
CA HIS A 35 5.87 -6.60 3.57
C HIS A 35 5.87 -8.11 3.41
N ILE A 36 4.77 -8.67 2.93
CA ILE A 36 4.57 -10.10 2.71
C ILE A 36 4.13 -10.30 1.28
N GLN A 37 4.67 -11.33 0.62
CA GLN A 37 4.07 -11.83 -0.62
C GLN A 37 3.12 -12.97 -0.25
N ALA A 38 1.81 -12.68 -0.27
CA ALA A 38 0.84 -13.75 -0.08
C ALA A 38 0.74 -14.58 -1.37
N PRO A 39 0.49 -15.89 -1.28
CA PRO A 39 0.25 -16.76 -2.44
C PRO A 39 -1.16 -16.53 -3.02
N LEU A 40 -1.49 -15.28 -3.33
CA LEU A 40 -2.78 -14.84 -3.88
C LEU A 40 -2.63 -14.46 -5.36
N PHE A 41 -3.74 -14.12 -6.02
CA PHE A 41 -3.78 -13.69 -7.42
C PHE A 41 -2.73 -12.59 -7.70
N PHE A 42 -2.07 -12.63 -8.87
CA PHE A 42 -0.87 -11.84 -9.13
C PHE A 42 -1.03 -10.33 -8.90
N MET A 43 -2.24 -9.80 -9.09
CA MET A 43 -2.55 -8.39 -8.91
C MET A 43 -2.54 -7.93 -7.45
N ILE A 44 -2.77 -8.84 -6.50
CA ILE A 44 -2.83 -8.53 -5.07
C ILE A 44 -1.64 -9.07 -4.28
N LYS A 45 -0.71 -9.80 -4.91
CA LYS A 45 0.47 -10.39 -4.27
C LYS A 45 1.22 -9.52 -3.27
N PRO A 46 1.55 -8.24 -3.53
CA PRO A 46 2.22 -7.41 -2.56
C PRO A 46 1.24 -6.99 -1.46
N HIS A 47 1.41 -7.58 -0.27
CA HIS A 47 0.64 -7.23 0.92
C HIS A 47 1.53 -6.59 1.96
N ILE A 48 0.94 -5.66 2.71
CA ILE A 48 1.59 -5.01 3.84
C ILE A 48 0.66 -5.14 5.02
N VAL A 49 1.18 -5.67 6.11
CA VAL A 49 0.44 -5.86 7.36
C VAL A 49 1.28 -5.29 8.50
N GLY A 50 0.61 -4.80 9.53
CA GLY A 50 1.31 -4.09 10.59
C GLY A 50 0.36 -3.43 11.57
N TYR A 51 0.95 -2.69 12.50
CA TYR A 51 0.21 -1.86 13.45
C TYR A 51 0.88 -0.49 13.58
N ALA A 52 0.08 0.49 13.99
CA ALA A 52 0.53 1.84 14.29
C ALA A 52 -0.12 2.29 15.60
N VAL A 53 0.68 2.87 16.49
CA VAL A 53 0.21 3.49 17.74
C VAL A 53 0.36 5.00 17.59
N LYS A 54 -0.69 5.74 17.94
CA LYS A 54 -0.68 7.20 17.93
C LYS A 54 -0.29 7.69 19.31
#